data_AF-K2C8V6-F1
#
_entry.id   AF-K2C8V6-F1
#
_cell.length_a   1.000
_cell.length_b   1.000
_cell.length_c   1.000
_cell.angle_alpha   90.00
_cell.angle_beta   90.00
_cell.angle_gamma   90.00
#
_symmetry.space_group_name_H-M   'P 1'
#
loop_
_entity.id
_entity.type
_entity.pdbx_description
1 polymer ?
#
loop_
_entity_poly.entity_id
_entity_poly.type
_entity_poly.pdbx_seq_one_letter_code
_entity_poly.pdbx_strand_id
1 'polypeptide(L)'
;MESMDYQPTDQQFDERVIEIARVAKVVKGGRRFQFRVTIVIGDNHGKIGIGIGKANAVPDAMRKATERAHKNIRQITLTNTTIPHEVVGRTAGAVVLLKPASAGTGVIAGGGVRAVLEAAGVHDILTKSLGSANVLNVVKATFDALEQLKSPEVEAARRGKPVKDLLPYWERRKNG
;
A
#
# COMPACT_ATOMS: atom_id res chain seq x y z
N MET A 1 18.82 -14.44 -39.43
CA MET A 1 18.32 -13.21 -38.81
C MET A 1 17.56 -13.66 -37.58
N GLU A 2 18.27 -13.79 -36.46
CA GLU A 2 17.70 -14.28 -35.21
C GLU A 2 16.68 -13.25 -34.70
N SER A 3 15.45 -13.72 -34.49
CA SER A 3 14.38 -12.99 -33.84
C SER A 3 14.80 -12.71 -32.40
N MET A 4 15.09 -11.45 -32.12
CA MET A 4 15.37 -10.94 -30.79
C MET A 4 14.06 -10.99 -29.99
N ASP A 5 13.91 -12.01 -29.14
CA ASP A 5 12.79 -12.12 -28.20
C ASP A 5 12.84 -10.93 -27.23
N TYR A 6 11.96 -9.95 -27.45
CA TYR A 6 11.70 -8.88 -26.49
C TYR A 6 10.98 -9.49 -25.29
N GLN A 7 11.74 -9.96 -24.31
CA GLN A 7 11.22 -10.18 -22.96
C GLN A 7 10.79 -8.80 -22.45
N PRO A 8 9.49 -8.52 -22.25
CA PRO A 8 9.09 -7.27 -21.62
C PRO A 8 9.82 -7.21 -20.28
N THR A 9 10.53 -6.12 -20.01
CA THR A 9 11.22 -5.94 -18.73
C THR A 9 10.19 -6.17 -17.62
N ASP A 10 10.27 -7.33 -16.95
CA ASP A 10 9.42 -7.63 -15.81
C ASP A 10 9.63 -6.47 -14.84
N GLN A 11 8.58 -5.66 -14.69
CA GLN A 11 8.61 -4.48 -13.83
C GLN A 11 8.91 -5.03 -12.44
N GLN A 12 10.11 -4.77 -11.92
CA GLN A 12 10.57 -5.42 -10.70
C GLN A 12 9.81 -4.83 -9.52
N PHE A 13 8.78 -5.54 -9.08
CA PHE A 13 8.01 -5.18 -7.91
C PHE A 13 8.76 -5.63 -6.65
N ASP A 14 8.85 -4.74 -5.67
CA ASP A 14 9.29 -5.06 -4.32
C ASP A 14 8.16 -5.85 -3.63
N GLU A 15 8.45 -7.10 -3.24
CA GLU A 15 7.51 -7.99 -2.56
C GLU A 15 7.78 -8.01 -1.05
N ARG A 16 6.78 -7.64 -0.25
CA ARG A 16 6.91 -7.60 1.21
C ARG A 16 5.84 -8.43 1.89
N VAL A 17 6.28 -9.40 2.68
CA VAL A 17 5.40 -10.25 3.49
C VAL A 17 5.01 -9.49 4.75
N ILE A 18 3.71 -9.31 4.96
CA ILE A 18 3.17 -8.59 6.12
C ILE A 18 2.89 -9.56 7.26
N GLU A 19 2.21 -10.68 6.95
CA GLU A 19 1.76 -11.64 7.96
C GLU A 19 1.74 -13.05 7.39
N ILE A 20 2.26 -14.00 8.16
CA ILE A 20 2.09 -15.44 7.95
C ILE A 20 1.31 -15.99 9.14
N ALA A 21 0.09 -16.44 8.91
CA ALA A 21 -0.79 -16.97 9.94
C ALA A 21 -1.08 -18.45 9.70
N ARG A 22 -0.87 -19.29 10.71
CA ARG A 22 -1.32 -20.69 10.69
C ARG A 22 -2.80 -20.74 11.08
N VAL A 23 -3.64 -21.22 10.17
CA VAL A 23 -5.08 -21.39 10.39
C VAL A 23 -5.45 -22.87 10.42
N ALA A 24 -6.49 -23.23 11.17
CA ALA A 24 -6.88 -24.62 11.38
C ALA A 24 -8.37 -24.85 11.16
N LYS A 25 -8.72 -25.96 10.52
CA LYS A 25 -10.09 -26.51 10.47
C LYS A 25 -10.15 -27.76 11.34
N VAL A 26 -11.04 -27.77 12.34
CA VAL A 26 -11.29 -28.93 13.19
C VAL A 26 -12.11 -29.97 12.40
N VAL A 27 -11.74 -31.24 12.53
CA VAL A 27 -12.39 -32.41 11.90
C VAL A 27 -12.52 -33.54 12.92
N LYS A 28 -13.32 -34.58 12.62
CA LYS A 28 -13.61 -35.69 13.55
C LYS A 28 -12.38 -36.38 14.17
N GLY A 29 -11.22 -36.33 13.51
CA GLY A 29 -9.97 -36.97 13.96
C GLY A 29 -8.83 -35.99 14.26
N GLY A 30 -9.07 -34.68 14.38
CA GLY A 30 -8.01 -33.71 14.70
C GLY A 30 -8.19 -32.36 14.05
N ARG A 31 -7.08 -31.73 13.64
CA ARG A 31 -7.06 -30.39 13.02
C ARG A 31 -6.28 -30.43 11.70
N ARG A 32 -6.90 -29.94 10.63
CA ARG A 32 -6.21 -29.68 9.35
C ARG A 32 -5.65 -28.27 9.38
N PHE A 33 -4.33 -28.15 9.31
CA PHE A 33 -3.64 -26.87 9.29
C PHE A 33 -3.37 -26.40 7.87
N GLN A 34 -3.44 -25.08 7.69
CA GLN A 34 -3.06 -24.38 6.46
C GLN A 34 -2.38 -23.08 6.86
N PHE A 35 -1.60 -22.51 5.95
CA PHE A 35 -0.98 -21.20 6.13
C PHE A 35 -1.71 -20.18 5.27
N ARG A 36 -2.05 -19.04 5.88
CA ARG A 36 -2.49 -17.83 5.19
C ARG A 36 -1.31 -16.86 5.16
N VAL A 37 -1.01 -16.33 3.99
CA VAL A 37 0.01 -15.29 3.82
C VAL A 37 -0.68 -14.04 3.27
N THR A 38 -0.36 -12.89 3.87
CA THR A 38 -0.70 -11.58 3.35
C THR A 38 0.58 -10.90 2.86
N ILE A 39 0.60 -10.52 1.59
CA ILE A 39 1.73 -9.87 0.93
C ILE A 39 1.28 -8.54 0.33
N VAL A 40 2.20 -7.58 0.31
CA VAL A 40 2.08 -6.36 -0.50
C VAL A 40 3.17 -6.37 -1.55
N ILE A 41 2.83 -5.92 -2.74
CA ILE A 41 3.79 -5.66 -3.82
C ILE A 41 3.75 -4.19 -4.16
N GLY A 42 4.86 -3.63 -4.62
CA GLY A 42 4.84 -2.27 -5.17
C GLY A 42 6.09 -1.94 -5.96
N ASP A 43 6.01 -0.92 -6.82
CA ASP A 43 7.11 -0.51 -7.69
C ASP A 43 7.95 0.63 -7.10
N ASN A 44 7.70 1.03 -5.84
CA ASN A 44 8.28 2.20 -5.19
C ASN A 44 8.03 3.53 -5.93
N HIS A 45 7.09 3.56 -6.88
CA HIS A 45 6.73 4.73 -7.68
C HIS A 45 5.21 4.96 -7.68
N GLY A 46 4.53 4.52 -6.62
CA GLY A 46 3.10 4.74 -6.43
C GLY A 46 2.18 3.67 -7.01
N LYS A 47 2.69 2.55 -7.56
CA LYS A 47 1.85 1.36 -7.81
C LYS A 47 2.00 0.37 -6.67
N ILE A 48 0.89 -0.05 -6.09
CA ILE A 48 0.86 -1.07 -5.03
C ILE A 48 -0.24 -2.09 -5.26
N GLY A 49 -0.04 -3.31 -4.78
CA GLY A 49 -1.04 -4.36 -4.79
C GLY A 49 -1.03 -5.17 -3.51
N ILE A 50 -2.19 -5.64 -3.06
CA ILE A 50 -2.31 -6.54 -1.90
C ILE A 50 -2.74 -7.93 -2.37
N GLY A 51 -2.07 -8.95 -1.85
CA GLY A 51 -2.35 -10.35 -2.11
C GLY A 51 -2.59 -11.12 -0.82
N ILE A 52 -3.58 -12.01 -0.84
CA ILE A 52 -3.82 -12.96 0.26
C ILE A 52 -3.81 -14.35 -0.34
N GLY A 53 -2.87 -15.18 0.08
CA GLY A 53 -2.74 -16.56 -0.35
C GLY A 53 -3.01 -17.54 0.78
N LYS A 54 -3.47 -18.75 0.42
CA LYS A 54 -3.68 -19.83 1.38
C LYS A 54 -3.31 -21.18 0.77
N ALA A 55 -2.49 -21.96 1.48
CA ALA A 55 -2.08 -23.29 1.06
C ALA A 55 -1.66 -24.16 2.27
N ASN A 56 -1.28 -25.40 2.01
CA ASN A 56 -0.81 -26.33 3.05
C ASN A 56 0.65 -26.05 3.44
N ALA A 57 1.46 -25.55 2.51
CA ALA A 57 2.83 -25.11 2.74
C ALA A 57 2.95 -23.58 2.57
N VAL A 58 3.93 -22.97 3.25
CA VAL A 58 4.16 -21.52 3.20
C VAL A 58 4.56 -21.03 1.79
N PRO A 59 5.49 -21.68 1.06
CA PRO A 59 5.90 -21.23 -0.27
C PRO A 59 4.74 -21.21 -1.28
N ASP A 60 3.87 -22.24 -1.24
CA ASP A 60 2.67 -22.29 -2.07
C ASP A 60 1.67 -21.19 -1.73
N ALA A 61 1.55 -20.85 -0.44
CA ALA A 61 0.68 -19.77 0.01
C ALA A 61 1.24 -18.41 -0.45
N MET A 62 2.56 -18.21 -0.37
CA MET A 62 3.24 -17.02 -0.87
C MET A 62 3.02 -16.84 -2.38
N ARG A 63 3.30 -17.87 -3.19
CA ARG A 63 3.10 -17.80 -4.65
C ARG A 63 1.66 -17.39 -5.02
N LYS A 64 0.67 -18.01 -4.37
CA LYS A 64 -0.76 -17.64 -4.57
C LYS A 64 -1.07 -16.21 -4.11
N ALA A 65 -0.38 -15.72 -3.09
CA ALA A 65 -0.54 -14.35 -2.62
C ALA A 65 0.04 -13.38 -3.65
N THR A 66 1.27 -13.60 -4.12
CA THR A 66 1.95 -12.78 -5.14
C THR A 66 1.12 -12.70 -6.43
N GLU A 67 0.66 -13.84 -6.97
CA GLU A 67 -0.20 -13.87 -8.17
C GLU A 67 -1.50 -13.05 -8.00
N ARG A 68 -2.07 -13.02 -6.78
CA ARG A 68 -3.26 -12.21 -6.47
C ARG A 68 -2.92 -10.74 -6.29
N ALA A 69 -1.73 -10.42 -5.78
CA ALA A 69 -1.28 -9.05 -5.61
C ALA A 69 -1.09 -8.37 -6.98
N HIS A 70 -0.47 -9.05 -7.94
CA HIS A 70 -0.29 -8.53 -9.31
C HIS A 70 -1.61 -8.23 -10.02
N LYS A 71 -2.65 -9.02 -9.77
CA LYS A 71 -3.98 -8.79 -10.34
C LYS A 71 -4.69 -7.57 -9.73
N ASN A 72 -4.28 -7.14 -8.55
CA ASN A 72 -4.94 -6.08 -7.77
C ASN A 72 -4.02 -4.85 -7.60
N ILE A 73 -3.23 -4.53 -8.62
CA ILE A 73 -2.39 -3.32 -8.60
C ILE A 73 -3.28 -2.09 -8.73
N ARG A 74 -3.03 -1.11 -7.86
CA ARG A 74 -3.68 0.20 -7.80
C ARG A 74 -2.61 1.29 -7.88
N GLN A 75 -2.94 2.37 -8.56
CA GLN A 75 -2.09 3.55 -8.64
C GLN A 75 -2.51 4.55 -7.55
N ILE A 76 -1.51 5.06 -6.83
CA ILE A 76 -1.67 6.03 -5.76
C ILE A 76 -1.09 7.37 -6.22
N THR A 77 -1.67 8.46 -5.74
CA THR A 77 -1.07 9.78 -5.91
C THR A 77 -0.01 10.02 -4.84
N LEU A 78 1.23 10.26 -5.28
CA LEU A 78 2.34 10.70 -4.43
C LEU A 78 2.76 12.12 -4.81
N THR A 79 3.35 12.84 -3.85
CA THR A 79 3.93 14.17 -4.07
C THR A 79 5.34 14.17 -3.51
N ASN A 80 6.33 14.18 -4.41
CA ASN A 80 7.74 14.08 -4.06
C ASN A 80 8.01 12.83 -3.19
N THR A 81 8.34 13.02 -1.92
CA THR A 81 8.65 11.95 -0.96
C THR A 81 7.49 11.60 -0.01
N THR A 82 6.34 12.30 -0.12
CA THR A 82 5.22 12.22 0.82
C THR A 82 3.85 12.16 0.12
N ILE A 83 2.76 12.25 0.89
CA ILE A 83 1.38 12.28 0.40
C ILE A 83 0.86 13.72 0.21
N PRO A 84 -0.11 13.97 -0.71
CA PRO A 84 -0.61 15.32 -0.96
C PRO A 84 -1.33 16.00 0.22
N HIS A 85 -2.08 15.26 1.03
CA HIS A 85 -2.85 15.78 2.16
C HIS A 85 -3.12 14.69 3.19
N GLU A 86 -3.58 15.07 4.38
CA GLU A 86 -3.95 14.12 5.42
C GLU A 86 -5.25 13.39 5.08
N VAL A 87 -5.28 12.08 5.35
CA VAL A 87 -6.42 11.21 5.06
C VAL A 87 -6.61 10.19 6.17
N VAL A 88 -7.86 9.77 6.37
CA VAL A 88 -8.22 8.74 7.34
C VAL A 88 -8.92 7.60 6.61
N GLY A 89 -8.24 6.46 6.51
CA GLY A 89 -8.82 5.25 5.94
C GLY A 89 -9.51 4.41 7.00
N ARG A 90 -10.58 3.73 6.60
CA ARG A 90 -11.37 2.87 7.48
C ARG A 90 -11.69 1.54 6.80
N THR A 91 -11.47 0.45 7.51
CA THR A 91 -11.95 -0.87 7.08
C THR A 91 -12.38 -1.67 8.29
N ALA A 92 -13.68 -1.99 8.35
CA ALA A 92 -14.30 -2.58 9.53
C ALA A 92 -13.96 -1.75 10.79
N GLY A 93 -13.39 -2.37 11.82
CA GLY A 93 -12.95 -1.67 13.03
C GLY A 93 -11.55 -1.04 12.97
N ALA A 94 -10.80 -1.19 11.87
CA ALA A 94 -9.48 -0.58 11.72
C ALA A 94 -9.60 0.85 11.16
N VAL A 95 -8.89 1.78 11.79
CA VAL A 95 -8.86 3.19 11.41
C VAL A 95 -7.40 3.62 11.36
N VAL A 96 -6.95 4.11 10.20
CA VAL A 96 -5.56 4.52 9.98
C VAL A 96 -5.54 5.98 9.52
N LEU A 97 -4.86 6.82 10.29
CA LEU A 97 -4.53 8.19 9.92
C LEU A 97 -3.21 8.19 9.17
N LEU A 98 -3.19 8.80 7.98
CA LEU A 98 -2.01 9.12 7.22
C LEU A 98 -1.86 10.64 7.17
N LYS A 99 -0.70 11.15 7.58
CA LYS A 99 -0.41 12.58 7.62
C LYS A 99 0.92 12.88 6.90
N PRO A 100 0.94 13.84 5.98
CA PRO A 100 2.17 14.22 5.29
C PRO A 100 3.22 14.77 6.26
N ALA A 101 4.48 14.56 5.92
CA ALA A 101 5.62 14.97 6.73
C ALA A 101 6.63 15.77 5.90
N SER A 102 7.50 16.51 6.56
CA SER A 102 8.63 17.18 5.91
C SER A 102 9.67 16.19 5.43
N ALA A 103 10.40 16.55 4.37
CA ALA A 103 11.51 15.75 3.86
C ALA A 103 12.53 15.42 4.97
N GLY A 104 12.92 14.16 5.07
CA GLY A 104 13.86 13.65 6.08
C GLY A 104 13.22 13.20 7.39
N THR A 105 11.89 13.13 7.48
CA THR A 105 11.17 12.59 8.66
C THR A 105 11.24 11.06 8.71
N GLY A 106 11.30 10.41 7.55
CA GLY A 106 11.21 8.96 7.44
C GLY A 106 9.79 8.42 7.62
N VAL A 107 9.66 7.09 7.55
CA VAL A 107 8.37 6.38 7.65
C VAL A 107 8.07 6.01 9.11
N ILE A 108 7.26 6.85 9.77
CA ILE A 108 6.78 6.59 11.13
C ILE A 108 5.43 5.86 11.06
N ALA A 109 5.51 4.53 11.02
CA ALA A 109 4.35 3.66 10.88
C ALA A 109 4.47 2.33 11.63
N GLY A 110 3.31 1.77 12.00
CA GLY A 110 3.23 0.41 12.54
C GLY A 110 3.46 -0.63 11.43
N GLY A 111 3.87 -1.86 11.80
CA GLY A 111 4.41 -2.85 10.85
C GLY A 111 3.60 -3.07 9.56
N GLY A 112 2.28 -3.31 9.67
CA GLY A 112 1.42 -3.51 8.49
C GLY A 112 1.26 -2.28 7.60
N VAL A 113 1.20 -1.09 8.20
CA VAL A 113 1.12 0.18 7.46
C VAL A 113 2.47 0.52 6.82
N ARG A 114 3.57 0.30 7.55
CA ARG A 114 4.95 0.54 7.08
C ARG A 114 5.24 -0.26 5.82
N ALA A 115 4.94 -1.57 5.81
CA ALA A 115 5.18 -2.42 4.65
C ALA A 115 4.48 -1.90 3.38
N VAL A 116 3.26 -1.37 3.52
CA VAL A 116 2.49 -0.80 2.41
C VAL A 116 3.10 0.52 1.92
N LEU A 117 3.45 1.41 2.84
CA LEU A 117 3.98 2.73 2.51
C LEU A 117 5.36 2.65 1.87
N GLU A 118 6.22 1.76 2.37
CA GLU A 118 7.54 1.54 1.80
C GLU A 118 7.43 0.92 0.40
N ALA A 119 6.56 -0.08 0.18
CA ALA A 119 6.30 -0.64 -1.15
C ALA A 119 5.67 0.38 -2.12
N ALA A 120 4.93 1.36 -1.59
CA ALA A 120 4.41 2.47 -2.39
C ALA A 120 5.50 3.46 -2.84
N GLY A 121 6.66 3.50 -2.16
CA GLY A 121 7.69 4.51 -2.40
C GLY A 121 7.52 5.78 -1.56
N VAL A 122 6.77 5.71 -0.46
CA VAL A 122 6.66 6.83 0.49
C VAL A 122 7.87 6.81 1.43
N HIS A 123 8.61 7.90 1.49
CA HIS A 123 9.77 8.02 2.36
C HIS A 123 9.48 8.84 3.62
N ASP A 124 8.60 9.83 3.54
CA ASP A 124 8.33 10.76 4.65
C ASP A 124 6.83 10.78 4.98
N ILE A 125 6.46 10.20 6.12
CA ILE A 125 5.05 10.16 6.53
C ILE A 125 4.88 9.88 8.02
N LEU A 126 3.89 10.53 8.62
CA LEU A 126 3.45 10.26 9.99
C LEU A 126 2.14 9.48 9.94
N THR A 127 2.07 8.37 10.66
CA THR A 127 0.84 7.56 10.69
C THR A 127 0.44 7.17 12.10
N LYS A 128 -0.86 6.91 12.28
CA LYS A 128 -1.37 6.35 13.52
C LYS A 128 -2.51 5.39 13.24
N SER A 129 -2.40 4.17 13.78
CA SER A 129 -3.55 3.28 13.90
C SER A 129 -4.35 3.68 15.15
N LEU A 130 -5.61 4.05 14.94
CA LEU A 130 -6.53 4.56 15.98
C LEU A 130 -7.63 3.55 16.34
N GLY A 131 -7.70 2.43 15.63
CA GLY A 131 -8.74 1.42 15.81
C GLY A 131 -8.18 0.03 16.13
N SER A 132 -8.82 -0.99 15.57
CA SER A 132 -8.43 -2.39 15.73
C SER A 132 -6.99 -2.65 15.26
N ALA A 133 -6.27 -3.49 16.01
CA ALA A 133 -4.91 -3.95 15.69
C ALA A 133 -4.88 -5.16 14.72
N ASN A 134 -6.01 -5.55 14.13
CA ASN A 134 -6.04 -6.65 13.16
C ASN A 134 -5.26 -6.28 11.90
N VAL A 135 -4.13 -6.95 11.67
CA VAL A 135 -3.18 -6.67 10.59
C VAL A 135 -3.86 -6.58 9.23
N LEU A 136 -4.73 -7.55 8.89
CA LEU A 136 -5.37 -7.57 7.59
C LEU A 136 -6.28 -6.36 7.36
N ASN A 137 -7.02 -5.95 8.39
CA ASN A 137 -7.92 -4.81 8.30
C ASN A 137 -7.15 -3.49 8.33
N VAL A 138 -6.05 -3.42 9.09
CA VAL A 138 -5.15 -2.26 9.11
C VAL A 138 -4.55 -2.04 7.72
N VAL A 139 -4.04 -3.09 7.07
CA VAL A 139 -3.50 -3.01 5.71
C VAL A 139 -4.57 -2.55 4.73
N LYS A 140 -5.78 -3.12 4.78
CA LYS A 140 -6.90 -2.68 3.92
C LYS A 140 -7.32 -1.24 4.18
N ALA A 141 -7.35 -0.81 5.45
CA ALA A 141 -7.63 0.57 5.82
C ALA A 141 -6.55 1.53 5.30
N THR A 142 -5.28 1.10 5.24
CA THR A 142 -4.21 1.88 4.60
C THR A 142 -4.44 2.01 3.09
N PHE A 143 -4.84 0.95 2.40
CA PHE A 143 -5.19 1.03 0.97
C PHE A 143 -6.38 1.98 0.74
N ASP A 144 -7.43 1.88 1.56
CA ASP A 144 -8.56 2.81 1.54
C ASP A 144 -8.13 4.26 1.76
N ALA A 145 -7.21 4.52 2.70
CA ALA A 145 -6.65 5.86 2.91
C ALA A 145 -5.92 6.37 1.67
N LEU A 146 -5.08 5.53 1.05
CA LEU A 146 -4.27 5.89 -0.11
C LEU A 146 -5.13 6.15 -1.36
N GLU A 147 -6.25 5.44 -1.52
CA GLU A 147 -7.21 5.66 -2.62
C GLU A 147 -7.98 6.98 -2.51
N GLN A 148 -8.12 7.52 -1.30
CA GLN A 148 -8.76 8.82 -1.10
C GLN A 148 -7.86 9.99 -1.49
N LEU A 149 -6.56 9.75 -1.70
CA LEU A 149 -5.61 10.78 -2.11
C LEU A 149 -5.95 11.31 -3.50
N LYS A 150 -5.77 12.62 -3.64
CA LYS A 150 -6.09 13.36 -4.86
C LYS A 150 -4.89 14.18 -5.27
N SER A 151 -4.55 14.12 -6.54
CA SER A 151 -3.50 14.96 -7.11
C SER A 151 -3.97 16.42 -7.15
N PRO A 152 -3.14 17.37 -6.69
CA PRO A 152 -3.41 18.81 -6.84
C PRO A 152 -3.68 19.20 -8.30
N GLU A 153 -2.98 18.57 -9.25
CA GLU A 153 -3.13 18.84 -10.69
C GLU A 153 -4.50 18.39 -11.20
N VAL A 154 -4.94 17.19 -10.81
CA VAL A 154 -6.23 16.63 -11.20
C VAL A 154 -7.38 17.45 -10.59
N GLU A 155 -7.26 17.86 -9.33
CA GLU A 155 -8.27 18.70 -8.69
C GLU A 155 -8.28 20.13 -9.25
N ALA A 156 -7.14 20.66 -9.69
CA ALA A 156 -7.07 21.96 -10.36
C ALA A 156 -7.78 21.96 -11.72
N ALA A 157 -7.52 20.94 -12.54
CA ALA A 157 -8.21 20.73 -13.80
C ALA A 157 -9.72 20.57 -13.58
N ARG A 158 -10.14 19.80 -12.58
CA ARG A 158 -11.55 19.60 -12.23
C ARG A 158 -12.26 20.89 -11.80
N ARG A 159 -11.57 21.78 -11.08
CA ARG A 159 -12.14 23.02 -10.53
C ARG A 159 -11.97 24.24 -11.44
N GLY A 160 -11.22 24.12 -12.55
CA GLY A 160 -10.91 25.24 -13.43
C GLY A 160 -10.08 26.34 -12.76
N LYS A 161 -9.25 25.99 -11.77
CA LYS A 161 -8.40 26.92 -11.03
C LYS A 161 -6.92 26.70 -11.38
N PRO A 162 -6.05 27.73 -11.27
CA PRO A 162 -4.63 27.54 -11.48
C PRO A 162 -4.06 26.58 -10.43
N VAL A 163 -3.14 25.70 -10.83
CA VAL A 163 -2.54 24.66 -9.97
C VAL A 163 -1.91 25.29 -8.72
N LYS A 164 -1.32 26.48 -8.85
CA LYS A 164 -0.67 27.23 -7.75
C LYS A 164 -1.58 27.40 -6.53
N ASP A 165 -2.88 27.57 -6.72
CA ASP A 165 -3.83 27.81 -5.62
C ASP A 165 -4.19 26.54 -4.84
N LEU A 166 -4.04 25.38 -5.48
CA LEU A 166 -4.45 24.07 -4.96
C LEU A 166 -3.27 23.22 -4.49
N LEU A 167 -2.05 23.72 -4.64
CA LEU A 167 -0.87 23.12 -4.02
C LEU A 167 -1.02 23.05 -2.49
N PRO A 168 -0.46 22.02 -1.84
CA PRO A 168 -0.45 21.94 -0.40
C PRO A 168 0.13 23.20 0.26
N TYR A 169 -0.38 23.57 1.44
CA TYR A 169 -0.06 24.87 2.06
C TYR A 169 1.44 25.03 2.38
N TRP A 170 2.17 23.93 2.59
CA TRP A 170 3.61 23.95 2.84
C TRP A 170 4.45 24.18 1.58
N GLU A 171 3.97 23.77 0.41
CA GLU A 171 4.63 24.08 -0.88
C GLU A 171 4.33 25.49 -1.33
N ARG A 172 3.11 26.00 -1.08
CA ARG A 172 2.74 27.39 -1.40
C ARG A 172 3.64 28.43 -0.72
N ARG A 173 4.17 28.14 0.48
CA ARG A 173 5.08 29.03 1.21
C ARG A 173 6.51 29.08 0.66
N LYS A 174 6.96 28.08 -0.10
CA LYS A 174 8.31 28.09 -0.68
C LYS A 174 8.41 28.94 -1.94
N ASN A 175 7.28 29.19 -2.60
CA ASN A 175 7.18 29.88 -3.89
C ASN A 175 6.61 31.31 -3.78
N GLY A 176 6.59 31.88 -2.57
CA GLY A 176 6.18 33.26 -2.30
C GLY A 176 7.32 34.00 -1.61
#